data_AF-A0A7K1S6E2-F1
#
_entry.id   AF-A0A7K1S6E2-F1
#
_cell.length_a   1.000
_cell.length_b   1.000
_cell.length_c   1.000
_cell.angle_alpha   90.00
_cell.angle_beta   90.00
_cell.angle_gamma   90.00
#
_symmetry.space_group_name_H-M   'P 1'
#
loop_
_entity.id
_entity.type
_entity.pdbx_description
1 polymer ?
#
loop_
_entity_poly.entity_id
_entity_poly.type
_entity_poly.pdbx_seq_one_letter_code
_entity_poly.pdbx_strand_id
1 'polypeptide(L)' 'MKKTYEGLTERFRVAYFNRIPYKMRNGVKARFCEEFGITEDTFGHKLSGGNSTTMTETECKWMEEVNPLEPAKAVAQS' A
#
# COMPACT_ATOMS: atom_id res chain seq x y z
N MET A 1 16.80 -12.51 18.32
CA MET A 1 15.42 -12.05 18.15
C MET A 1 15.17 -11.83 16.65
N LYS A 2 14.54 -12.78 15.96
CA LYS A 2 14.07 -12.62 14.58
C LYS A 2 12.56 -12.59 14.63
N LYS A 3 11.98 -11.42 14.84
CA LYS A 3 10.54 -11.20 14.80
C LYS A 3 10.30 -10.01 13.87
N THR A 4 9.16 -10.03 13.19
CA THR A 4 8.45 -8.87 12.63
C THR A 4 8.98 -8.20 11.34
N TYR A 5 9.29 -8.96 10.28
CA TYR A 5 9.33 -8.38 8.92
C TYR A 5 8.49 -9.15 7.89
N GLU A 6 8.43 -10.48 7.95
CA GLU A 6 7.60 -11.28 7.03
C GLU A 6 6.08 -11.01 7.18
N GLY A 7 5.62 -10.74 8.40
CA GLY A 7 4.18 -10.54 8.67
C GLY A 7 3.62 -9.21 8.17
N LEU A 8 4.42 -8.15 8.07
CA LEU A 8 3.93 -6.84 7.62
C LEU A 8 3.71 -6.83 6.10
N THR A 9 4.66 -7.38 5.35
CA THR A 9 4.51 -7.57 3.91
C THR A 9 3.32 -8.47 3.59
N GLU A 10 3.15 -9.56 4.35
CA GLU A 10 1.99 -10.45 4.18
C GLU A 10 0.67 -9.73 4.50
N ARG A 11 0.57 -9.03 5.64
CA ARG A 11 -0.60 -8.22 6.00
C ARG A 11 -0.95 -7.20 4.92
N PHE A 12 0.06 -6.50 4.42
CA PHE A 12 -0.09 -5.53 3.34
C PHE A 12 -0.62 -6.18 2.05
N ARG A 13 -0.06 -7.32 1.65
CA ARG A 13 -0.52 -8.07 0.48
C ARG A 13 -1.94 -8.58 0.66
N VAL A 14 -2.29 -9.12 1.83
CA VAL A 14 -3.64 -9.57 2.13
C VAL A 14 -4.62 -8.42 2.03
N ALA A 15 -4.31 -7.25 2.61
CA ALA A 15 -5.15 -6.07 2.49
C ALA A 15 -5.31 -5.63 1.01
N TYR A 16 -4.20 -5.53 0.27
CA TYR A 16 -4.22 -5.06 -1.12
C TYR A 16 -4.90 -6.04 -2.10
N PHE A 17 -4.67 -7.34 -1.96
CA PHE A 17 -5.21 -8.34 -2.88
C PHE A 17 -6.62 -8.81 -2.49
N ASN A 18 -6.92 -8.98 -1.20
CA ASN A 18 -8.21 -9.54 -0.77
C ASN A 18 -9.28 -8.48 -0.48
N ARG A 19 -8.91 -7.30 0.04
CA ARG A 19 -9.90 -6.24 0.35
C ARG A 19 -10.19 -5.36 -0.85
N ILE A 20 -9.18 -5.11 -1.70
CA ILE A 20 -9.31 -4.17 -2.81
C ILE A 20 -9.68 -4.91 -4.10
N PRO A 21 -10.83 -4.58 -4.72
CA PRO A 21 -11.21 -5.14 -6.01
C PRO A 21 -10.18 -4.83 -7.09
N TYR A 22 -9.90 -5.79 -7.97
CA TYR A 22 -8.89 -5.66 -9.04
C TYR A 22 -8.96 -4.33 -9.80
N LYS A 23 -10.17 -3.88 -10.15
CA LYS A 23 -10.40 -2.63 -10.90
C LYS A 23 -10.00 -1.36 -10.12
N MET A 24 -9.99 -1.41 -8.79
CA MET A 24 -9.68 -0.27 -7.91
C MET A 24 -8.25 -0.31 -7.37
N ARG A 25 -7.53 -1.42 -7.55
CA ARG A 25 -6.15 -1.58 -7.07
C ARG A 25 -5.18 -0.53 -7.60
N ASN A 26 -5.34 -0.09 -8.85
CA ASN A 26 -4.53 0.98 -9.42
C ASN A 26 -4.81 2.34 -8.77
N GLY A 27 -6.08 2.66 -8.50
CA GLY A 27 -6.45 3.89 -7.80
C GLY A 27 -5.91 3.92 -6.37
N VAL A 28 -6.07 2.82 -5.63
CA VAL A 28 -5.54 2.73 -4.26
C VAL A 28 -4.01 2.74 -4.25
N LYS A 29 -3.36 2.09 -5.22
CA LYS A 29 -1.89 2.16 -5.36
C LYS A 29 -1.42 3.60 -5.55
N ALA A 30 -2.05 4.35 -6.45
CA ALA A 30 -1.71 5.75 -6.68
C ALA A 30 -1.89 6.60 -5.41
N ARG A 31 -3.01 6.41 -4.68
CA ARG A 31 -3.24 7.07 -3.39
C ARG A 31 -2.18 6.74 -2.34
N PHE A 32 -1.82 5.47 -2.25
CA PHE A 32 -0.79 5.03 -1.31
C PHE A 32 0.56 5.67 -1.64
N CYS A 33 0.90 5.74 -2.93
CA CYS A 33 2.12 6.39 -3.39
C CYS A 33 2.12 7.89 -3.03
N GLU A 34 0.99 8.57 -3.22
CA GLU A 34 0.80 9.98 -2.86
C GLU A 34 0.89 10.22 -1.35
N GLU A 35 0.18 9.43 -0.54
CA GLU A 35 0.13 9.57 0.93
C GLU A 35 1.51 9.38 1.58
N PHE A 36 2.25 8.38 1.13
CA PHE A 36 3.56 8.05 1.71
C PHE A 36 4.73 8.68 0.94
N GLY A 37 4.46 9.47 -0.11
CA GLY A 37 5.48 10.09 -0.94
C GLY A 37 6.44 9.10 -1.60
N ILE A 38 5.95 7.91 -1.97
CA ILE A 38 6.73 6.86 -2.62
C ILE A 38 6.37 6.72 -4.09
N THR A 39 7.26 6.08 -4.87
CA THR A 39 6.98 5.76 -6.28
C THR A 39 6.21 4.44 -6.41
N GLU A 40 5.53 4.25 -7.55
CA GLU A 40 4.87 2.98 -7.87
C GLU A 40 5.86 1.80 -7.95
N ASP A 41 7.12 2.08 -8.32
CA ASP A 41 8.21 1.11 -8.33
C ASP A 41 8.55 0.68 -6.89
N THR A 42 8.74 1.64 -5.98
CA THR A 42 8.94 1.39 -4.55
C THR A 42 7.76 0.61 -3.95
N PHE A 43 6.53 0.91 -4.35
CA PHE A 43 5.35 0.13 -3.97
C PHE A 43 5.45 -1.32 -4.47
N GLY A 44 5.85 -1.54 -5.72
CA GLY A 44 6.06 -2.86 -6.30
C GLY A 44 7.12 -3.66 -5.53
N HIS A 45 8.24 -3.03 -5.17
CA HIS A 45 9.28 -3.63 -4.35
C HIS A 45 8.78 -4.02 -2.96
N LYS A 46 8.01 -3.14 -2.31
CA LYS A 46 7.32 -3.40 -1.04
C LYS A 46 6.35 -4.58 -1.15
N LEU A 47 5.53 -4.62 -2.21
CA LEU A 47 4.54 -5.68 -2.44
C LEU A 47 5.20 -7.03 -2.76
N SER A 48 6.32 -7.02 -3.47
CA SER A 48 7.10 -8.21 -3.79
C SER A 48 7.90 -8.76 -2.60
N GLY A 49 7.99 -8.00 -1.50
CA GLY A 49 8.84 -8.36 -0.36
C GLY A 49 10.33 -8.28 -0.67
N GLY A 50 10.73 -7.39 -1.58
CA GLY A 50 12.14 -7.19 -1.90
C GLY A 50 12.95 -6.74 -0.68
N ASN A 51 14.15 -7.32 -0.52
CA ASN A 51 15.06 -7.21 0.64
C ASN A 51 15.47 -5.78 1.07
N SER A 52 15.01 -4.72 0.40
CA SER A 52 15.52 -3.35 0.60
C SER A 52 14.44 -2.34 0.97
N THR A 53 13.17 -2.75 1.10
CA THR A 53 12.08 -1.83 1.45
C THR A 53 11.41 -2.27 2.73
N THR A 54 11.72 -1.56 3.81
CA THR A 54 11.05 -1.75 5.11
C THR A 54 9.58 -1.35 4.98
N MET A 55 8.67 -2.31 5.18
CA MET A 55 7.24 -2.04 5.34
C MET A 55 7.00 -1.59 6.78
N THR A 56 6.27 -0.51 6.98
CA THR A 56 5.92 0.01 8.31
C THR A 56 4.52 -0.39 8.72
N GLU A 57 4.26 -0.42 10.04
CA GLU A 57 2.92 -0.70 10.57
C GLU A 57 1.89 0.32 10.09
N THR A 58 2.30 1.58 9.93
CA THR A 58 1.46 2.67 9.42
C THR A 58 0.99 2.40 8.00
N GLU A 59 1.88 1.93 7.13
CA GLU A 59 1.56 1.56 5.74
C GLU A 59 0.57 0.39 5.67
N CYS A 60 0.78 -0.64 6.50
CA CYS A 60 -0.16 -1.75 6.61
C CYS A 60 -1.54 -1.27 7.08
N LYS A 61 -1.57 -0.47 8.15
CA LYS A 61 -2.82 0.03 8.73
C LYS A 61 -3.60 0.89 7.74
N TRP A 62 -2.92 1.78 7.02
CA TRP A 62 -3.55 2.58 5.96
C TRP A 62 -4.18 1.68 4.89
N MET A 63 -3.48 0.63 4.44
CA MET A 63 -3.99 -0.32 3.44
C MET A 63 -5.16 -1.16 3.96
N GLU A 64 -5.22 -1.42 5.26
CA GLU A 64 -6.33 -2.13 5.91
C GLU A 64 -7.59 -1.24 6.02
N GLU A 65 -7.41 0.06 6.26
CA GLU A 65 -8.48 1.04 6.46
C GLU A 65 -8.93 1.77 5.20
N VAL A 66 -8.13 1.78 4.13
CA VAL A 66 -8.43 2.52 2.90
C VAL A 66 -9.74 2.04 2.27
N ASN A 67 -10.62 2.99 1.96
CA ASN A 67 -11.83 2.73 1.23
C ASN A 67 -11.55 2.75 -0.28
N PRO A 68 -11.64 1.62 -1.00
CA PRO A 68 -11.34 1.56 -2.43
C PRO A 68 -12.38 2.28 -3.31
N LEU A 69 -13.54 2.65 -2.75
CA LEU A 69 -14.57 3.44 -3.43
C LEU A 69 -14.36 4.94 -3.31
N GLU A 70 -13.50 5.36 -2.37
CA GLU A 70 -13.18 6.77 -2.23
C GLU A 70 -12.12 7.12 -3.29
N PRO A 71 -12.42 8.06 -4.20
CA PRO A 71 -11.47 8.45 -5.23
C PRO A 71 -10.18 8.94 -4.56
N ALA A 72 -9.05 8.80 -5.25
CA ALA A 72 -7.86 9.56 -4.88
C ALA A 72 -8.29 11.01 -4.70
N LYS A 73 -7.89 11.66 -3.59
CA LYS A 73 -8.16 13.09 -3.42
C LYS A 73 -7.73 13.72 -4.72
N ALA A 74 -8.69 14.21 -5.50
CA ALA A 74 -8.36 14.99 -6.67
C ALA A 74 -7.60 16.16 -6.09
N VAL A 75 -6.28 16.17 -6.27
CA VAL A 75 -5.48 17.36 -6.01
C VAL A 75 -6.17 18.42 -6.83
N ALA A 76 -6.90 19.31 -6.15
CA ALA A 76 -7.46 20.49 -6.75
C ALA A 76 -6.24 21.27 -7.26
N GLN A 77 -5.90 21.07 -8.53
CA GLN A 77 -5.00 21.95 -9.24
C GLN A 77 -5.69 23.31 -9.19
N SER A 78 -5.04 24.22 -8.45
CA SER A 78 -5.46 25.61 -8.29
C SER A 78 -5.49 26.34 -9.62
#